data_AF-A0A7X5IFX0-F1
#
_entry.id   AF-A0A7X5IFX0-F1
#
_cell.length_a   1.000
_cell.length_b   1.000
_cell.length_c   1.000
_cell.angle_alpha   90.00
_cell.angle_beta   90.00
_cell.angle_gamma   90.00
#
_symmetry.space_group_name_H-M   'P 1'
#
loop_
_entity.id
_entity.type
_entity.pdbx_description
1 polymer ?
#
loop_
_entity_poly.entity_id
_entity_poly.type
_entity_poly.pdbx_seq_one_letter_code
_entity_poly.pdbx_strand_id
1 'polypeptide(L)'
;EYEAPLKALESRVKAITAKIDEARAVLKAQVDEADARFKELRRAVLVEEYEGCAGPIAGVIPFAAVLEDAWLNRSTPETKAANELCEKVEKALKGYKTLQAKELVHKDEVVKRYADTLDLIAALELEDRLNERDREMAEFKAAQEAARLVAEERKAPEPEPEPEPAAQPEPAADRFSWALSMEFEGTKEFATSVARTLKGLGLTGASIVCTGVIGHE
;
A
#
# COMPACT_ATOMS: atom_id res chain seq x y z
N GLU A 1 -69.47 41.98 -19.57
CA GLU A 1 -69.33 42.48 -18.18
C GLU A 1 -69.72 41.46 -17.09
N TYR A 2 -70.16 40.24 -17.40
CA TYR A 2 -70.63 39.26 -16.41
C TYR A 2 -69.55 38.69 -15.46
N GLU A 3 -68.28 38.66 -15.86
CA GLU A 3 -67.20 38.07 -15.02
C GLU A 3 -66.60 39.03 -13.99
N ALA A 4 -66.90 40.33 -14.06
CA ALA A 4 -66.26 41.32 -13.19
C ALA A 4 -66.46 41.05 -11.67
N PRO A 5 -67.66 40.65 -11.20
CA PRO A 5 -67.86 40.31 -9.79
C PRO A 5 -67.08 39.07 -9.34
N LEU A 6 -66.95 38.06 -10.22
CA LEU A 6 -66.19 36.85 -9.95
C LEU A 6 -64.69 37.16 -9.83
N LYS A 7 -64.13 37.93 -10.77
CA LYS A 7 -62.72 38.35 -10.73
C LYS A 7 -62.41 39.17 -9.47
N ALA A 8 -63.33 40.05 -9.06
CA ALA A 8 -63.19 40.80 -7.82
C ALA A 8 -63.18 39.89 -6.58
N LEU A 9 -64.04 38.87 -6.54
CA LEU A 9 -64.06 37.86 -5.47
C LEU A 9 -62.75 37.06 -5.44
N GLU A 10 -62.31 36.54 -6.58
CA GLU A 10 -61.06 35.79 -6.70
C GLU A 10 -59.85 36.61 -6.24
N SER A 11 -59.79 37.89 -6.62
CA SER A 11 -58.74 38.80 -6.17
C SER A 11 -58.76 38.99 -4.66
N ARG A 12 -59.95 39.10 -4.04
CA ARG A 12 -60.08 39.22 -2.58
C ARG A 12 -59.67 37.93 -1.87
N VAL A 13 -60.07 36.78 -2.38
CA VAL A 13 -59.67 35.47 -1.82
C VAL A 13 -58.16 35.31 -1.88
N LYS A 14 -57.54 35.57 -3.04
CA LYS A 14 -56.08 35.52 -3.20
C LYS A 14 -55.36 36.47 -2.24
N ALA A 15 -55.85 37.69 -2.07
CA ALA A 15 -55.28 38.64 -1.12
C ALA A 15 -55.38 38.16 0.35
N ILE A 16 -56.48 37.49 0.71
CA ILE A 16 -56.64 36.90 2.05
C ILE A 16 -55.69 35.71 2.23
N THR A 17 -55.63 34.80 1.25
CA THR A 17 -54.70 33.65 1.29
C THR A 17 -53.25 34.11 1.42
N ALA A 18 -52.84 35.14 0.66
CA ALA A 18 -51.50 35.70 0.75
C ALA A 18 -51.17 36.21 2.16
N LYS A 19 -52.12 36.89 2.82
CA LYS A 19 -51.94 37.34 4.21
C LYS A 19 -51.83 36.17 5.20
N ILE A 20 -52.58 35.10 4.98
CA ILE A 20 -52.51 33.88 5.81
C ILE A 20 -51.16 33.20 5.64
N ASP A 21 -50.67 33.07 4.41
CA ASP A 21 -49.38 32.46 4.12
C ASP A 21 -48.22 33.28 4.69
N GLU A 22 -48.29 34.62 4.59
CA GLU A 22 -47.32 35.53 5.22
C GLU A 22 -47.31 35.36 6.75
N ALA A 23 -48.48 35.38 7.39
CA ALA A 23 -48.59 35.18 8.83
C ALA A 23 -48.06 33.81 9.27
N ARG A 24 -48.35 32.75 8.49
CA ARG A 24 -47.84 31.40 8.73
C ARG A 24 -46.31 31.35 8.61
N ALA A 25 -45.74 32.04 7.63
CA ALA A 25 -44.29 32.10 7.43
C ALA A 25 -43.59 32.80 8.61
N VAL A 26 -44.16 33.92 9.10
CA VAL A 26 -43.65 34.63 10.27
C VAL A 26 -43.69 33.74 11.52
N LEU A 27 -44.82 33.07 11.79
CA LEU A 27 -44.94 32.16 12.93
C LEU A 27 -43.95 30.99 12.83
N LYS A 28 -43.79 30.42 11.63
CA LYS A 28 -42.80 29.36 11.40
C LYS A 28 -41.38 29.84 11.72
N ALA A 29 -40.99 31.02 11.25
CA ALA A 29 -39.67 31.59 11.52
C ALA A 29 -39.42 31.78 13.03
N GLN A 30 -40.44 32.24 13.77
CA GLN A 30 -40.35 32.38 15.23
C GLN A 30 -40.20 31.04 15.95
N VAL A 31 -40.92 30.01 15.51
CA VAL A 31 -40.80 28.65 16.08
C VAL A 31 -39.42 28.07 15.78
N ASP A 32 -38.94 28.19 14.54
CA ASP A 32 -37.62 27.69 14.14
C ASP A 32 -36.50 28.41 14.92
N GLU A 33 -36.62 29.73 15.13
CA GLU A 33 -35.67 30.50 15.95
C GLU A 33 -35.70 30.08 17.43
N ALA A 34 -36.89 29.88 18.00
CA ALA A 34 -37.03 29.41 19.38
C ALA A 34 -36.45 28.00 19.56
N ASP A 35 -36.60 27.13 18.58
CA ASP A 35 -36.02 25.79 18.59
C ASP A 35 -34.50 25.82 18.44
N ALA A 36 -33.96 26.69 17.60
CA ALA A 36 -32.50 26.89 17.51
C ALA A 36 -31.91 27.36 18.85
N ARG A 37 -32.51 28.37 19.48
CA ARG A 37 -32.10 28.85 20.80
C ARG A 37 -32.20 27.77 21.87
N PHE A 38 -33.26 26.96 21.86
CA PHE A 38 -33.39 25.84 22.78
C PHE A 38 -32.26 24.82 22.59
N LYS A 39 -31.95 24.45 21.35
CA LYS A 39 -30.86 23.51 21.04
C LYS A 39 -29.50 24.03 21.49
N GLU A 40 -29.26 25.33 21.32
CA GLU A 40 -28.02 25.98 21.76
C GLU A 40 -27.87 25.93 23.29
N LEU A 41 -28.90 26.34 24.03
CA LEU A 41 -28.91 26.27 25.50
C LEU A 41 -28.77 24.83 25.99
N ARG A 42 -29.50 23.90 25.37
CA ARG A 42 -29.43 22.46 25.66
C ARG A 42 -28.01 21.92 25.45
N ARG A 43 -27.37 22.33 24.37
CA ARG A 43 -26.00 21.95 24.06
C ARG A 43 -25.03 22.48 25.11
N ALA A 44 -25.18 23.73 25.55
CA ALA A 44 -24.33 24.31 26.58
C ALA A 44 -24.41 23.51 27.90
N VAL A 45 -25.63 23.17 28.34
CA VAL A 45 -25.84 22.33 29.53
C VAL A 45 -25.15 20.97 29.37
N LEU A 46 -25.32 20.30 28.22
CA LEU A 46 -24.69 19.01 27.99
C LEU A 46 -23.16 19.08 27.89
N VAL A 47 -22.58 20.22 27.49
CA VAL A 47 -21.13 20.43 27.52
C VAL A 47 -20.63 20.48 28.96
N GLU A 48 -21.31 21.22 29.84
CA GLU A 48 -20.96 21.28 31.26
C GLU A 48 -21.05 19.90 31.93
N GLU A 49 -22.13 19.15 31.67
CA GLU A 49 -22.29 17.77 32.16
C GLU A 49 -21.22 16.83 31.60
N TYR A 50 -20.87 16.99 30.31
CA TYR A 50 -19.80 16.23 29.68
C TYR A 50 -18.46 16.46 30.37
N GLU A 51 -18.09 17.72 30.63
CA GLU A 51 -16.84 18.04 31.31
C GLU A 51 -16.78 17.42 32.72
N GLY A 52 -17.91 17.43 33.44
CA GLY A 52 -18.05 16.77 34.73
C GLY A 52 -17.88 15.25 34.67
N CYS A 53 -18.50 14.59 33.68
CA CYS A 53 -18.46 13.13 33.53
C CYS A 53 -17.15 12.61 32.89
N ALA A 54 -16.55 13.37 31.97
CA ALA A 54 -15.38 12.95 31.20
C ALA A 54 -14.08 13.05 31.99
N GLY A 55 -13.93 14.04 32.86
CA GLY A 55 -12.72 14.23 33.66
C GLY A 55 -11.45 14.22 32.79
N PRO A 56 -10.47 13.32 33.04
CA PRO A 56 -9.20 13.32 32.30
C PRO A 56 -9.30 13.05 30.78
N ILE A 57 -10.38 12.39 30.31
CA ILE A 57 -10.52 12.06 28.88
C ILE A 57 -11.09 13.20 28.03
N ALA A 58 -11.55 14.30 28.65
CA ALA A 58 -12.07 15.46 27.94
C ALA A 58 -11.04 16.11 26.99
N GLY A 59 -9.74 15.96 27.28
CA GLY A 59 -8.66 16.43 26.42
C GLY A 59 -8.37 15.52 25.21
N VAL A 60 -8.89 14.30 25.21
CA VAL A 60 -8.62 13.30 24.15
C VAL A 60 -9.85 13.11 23.28
N ILE A 61 -11.02 12.94 23.89
CA ILE A 61 -12.28 12.69 23.19
C ILE A 61 -13.04 14.02 23.14
N PRO A 62 -13.36 14.57 21.97
CA PRO A 62 -14.13 15.80 21.92
C PRO A 62 -15.61 15.54 22.22
N PHE A 63 -16.28 16.51 22.86
CA PHE A 63 -17.73 16.44 23.12
C PHE A 63 -18.54 16.12 21.85
N ALA A 64 -18.14 16.68 20.71
CA ALA A 64 -18.81 16.46 19.43
C ALA A 64 -18.86 14.99 18.98
N ALA A 65 -17.89 14.15 19.39
CA ALA A 65 -17.91 12.72 19.08
C ALA A 65 -18.93 11.94 19.93
N VAL A 66 -19.25 12.46 21.12
CA VAL A 66 -20.19 11.81 22.05
C VAL A 66 -21.62 12.31 21.85
N LEU A 67 -21.79 13.59 21.49
CA LEU A 67 -23.09 14.24 21.33
C LEU A 67 -23.98 13.52 20.31
N GLU A 68 -25.23 13.28 20.70
CA GLU A 68 -26.30 12.80 19.81
C GLU A 68 -27.32 13.92 19.56
N ASP A 69 -27.67 14.17 18.29
CA ASP A 69 -28.63 15.23 17.90
C ASP A 69 -30.01 15.05 18.55
N ALA A 70 -30.39 13.80 18.83
CA ALA A 70 -31.64 13.47 19.50
C ALA A 70 -31.74 14.10 20.90
N TRP A 71 -30.63 14.26 21.60
CA TRP A 71 -30.57 14.88 22.94
C TRP A 71 -30.84 16.37 22.91
N LEU A 72 -30.64 17.03 21.75
CA LEU A 72 -30.90 18.45 21.60
C LEU A 72 -32.40 18.74 21.38
N ASN A 73 -33.21 17.73 21.06
CA ASN A 73 -34.62 17.90 20.75
C ASN A 73 -35.48 18.02 22.03
N ARG A 74 -36.53 18.85 21.97
CA ARG A 74 -37.48 19.03 23.10
C ARG A 74 -38.19 17.76 23.55
N SER A 75 -38.30 16.77 22.67
CA SER A 75 -38.89 15.47 22.97
C SER A 75 -38.07 14.65 23.97
N THR A 76 -36.79 14.99 24.15
CA THR A 76 -35.87 14.27 25.02
C THR A 76 -35.79 15.00 26.36
N PRO A 77 -36.17 14.35 27.48
CA PRO A 77 -36.00 14.93 28.81
C PRO A 77 -34.53 15.20 29.12
N GLU A 78 -34.27 16.31 29.81
CA GLU A 78 -32.92 16.74 30.20
C GLU A 78 -32.13 15.67 30.93
N THR A 79 -32.74 15.11 31.98
CA THR A 79 -32.13 14.08 32.82
C THR A 79 -31.83 12.82 32.03
N LYS A 80 -32.68 12.46 31.06
CA LYS A 80 -32.44 11.34 30.17
C LYS A 80 -31.22 11.60 29.27
N ALA A 81 -31.15 12.78 28.65
CA ALA A 81 -30.02 13.17 27.82
C ALA A 81 -28.70 13.18 28.61
N ALA A 82 -28.68 13.75 29.82
CA ALA A 82 -27.50 13.79 30.67
C ALA A 82 -27.05 12.39 31.11
N ASN A 83 -28.00 11.52 31.50
CA ASN A 83 -27.68 10.14 31.88
C ASN A 83 -27.10 9.34 30.69
N GLU A 84 -27.74 9.41 29.52
CA GLU A 84 -27.27 8.73 28.31
C GLU A 84 -25.89 9.26 27.86
N LEU A 85 -25.66 10.57 28.01
CA LEU A 85 -24.35 11.20 27.80
C LEU A 85 -23.30 10.57 28.71
N CYS A 86 -23.52 10.55 30.03
CA CYS A 86 -22.54 10.01 30.97
C CYS A 86 -22.31 8.50 30.77
N GLU A 87 -23.35 7.71 30.46
CA GLU A 87 -23.19 6.30 30.10
C GLU A 87 -22.31 6.12 28.84
N LYS A 88 -22.50 6.98 27.82
CA LYS A 88 -21.69 6.93 26.60
C LYS A 88 -20.25 7.35 26.87
N VAL A 89 -20.03 8.35 27.72
CA VAL A 89 -18.70 8.76 28.20
C VAL A 89 -18.01 7.62 28.97
N GLU A 90 -18.72 6.91 29.83
CA GLU A 90 -18.15 5.76 30.56
C GLU A 90 -17.75 4.61 29.62
N LYS A 91 -18.57 4.32 28.59
CA LYS A 91 -18.21 3.34 27.55
C LYS A 91 -16.98 3.79 26.77
N ALA A 92 -16.92 5.07 26.41
CA ALA A 92 -15.77 5.66 25.74
C ALA A 92 -14.50 5.58 26.60
N LEU A 93 -14.61 5.86 27.90
CA LEU A 93 -13.52 5.74 28.87
C LEU A 93 -13.02 4.30 28.98
N LYS A 94 -13.93 3.32 28.99
CA LYS A 94 -13.57 1.89 29.02
C LYS A 94 -12.81 1.50 27.75
N GLY A 95 -13.29 1.89 26.57
CA GLY A 95 -12.59 1.61 25.31
C GLY A 95 -11.21 2.28 25.23
N TYR A 96 -11.12 3.54 25.65
CA TYR A 96 -9.84 4.26 25.74
C TYR A 96 -8.84 3.57 26.70
N LYS A 97 -9.29 3.14 27.88
CA LYS A 97 -8.46 2.38 28.82
C LYS A 97 -7.96 1.06 28.22
N THR A 98 -8.80 0.37 27.44
CA THR A 98 -8.41 -0.84 26.72
C THR A 98 -7.32 -0.57 25.69
N LEU A 99 -7.41 0.53 24.93
CA LEU A 99 -6.36 0.94 23.99
C LEU A 99 -5.07 1.33 24.72
N GLN A 100 -5.18 2.01 25.86
CA GLN A 100 -4.02 2.39 26.66
C GLN A 100 -3.28 1.19 27.26
N ALA A 101 -4.01 0.12 27.62
CA ALA A 101 -3.46 -1.11 28.17
C ALA A 101 -2.80 -2.02 27.13
N LYS A 102 -3.12 -1.88 25.85
CA LYS A 102 -2.47 -2.65 24.78
C LYS A 102 -1.13 -2.01 24.39
N GLU A 103 -0.14 -2.84 24.11
CA GLU A 103 1.13 -2.39 23.52
C GLU A 103 0.95 -2.28 22.01
N LEU A 104 0.81 -1.05 21.55
CA LEU A 104 0.50 -0.71 20.15
C LEU A 104 1.69 0.02 19.52
N VAL A 105 2.01 -0.29 18.27
CA VAL A 105 3.12 0.37 17.54
C VAL A 105 2.74 1.80 17.19
N HIS A 106 1.51 1.99 16.70
CA HIS A 106 0.99 3.28 16.19
C HIS A 106 -0.03 3.90 17.16
N LYS A 107 0.31 3.96 18.45
CA LYS A 107 -0.64 4.30 19.51
C LYS A 107 -1.37 5.62 19.31
N ASP A 108 -0.67 6.68 18.90
CA ASP A 108 -1.27 8.01 18.72
C ASP A 108 -2.31 8.03 17.59
N GLU A 109 -2.05 7.33 16.48
CA GLU A 109 -2.96 7.24 15.34
C GLU A 109 -4.23 6.44 15.68
N VAL A 110 -4.05 5.34 16.43
CA VAL A 110 -5.15 4.50 16.91
C VAL A 110 -6.03 5.25 17.90
N VAL A 111 -5.41 5.95 18.86
CA VAL A 111 -6.14 6.78 19.84
C VAL A 111 -6.89 7.90 19.16
N LYS A 112 -6.29 8.56 18.16
CA LYS A 112 -6.97 9.60 17.38
C LYS A 112 -8.17 9.04 16.63
N ARG A 113 -8.00 7.90 15.94
CA ARG A 113 -9.10 7.22 15.24
C ARG A 113 -10.23 6.87 16.18
N TYR A 114 -9.89 6.37 17.37
CA TYR A 114 -10.86 6.08 18.41
C TYR A 114 -11.56 7.32 18.96
N ALA A 115 -10.85 8.43 19.18
CA ALA A 115 -11.45 9.66 19.64
C ALA A 115 -12.48 10.23 18.65
N ASP A 116 -12.23 10.05 17.35
CA ASP A 116 -13.14 10.51 16.29
C ASP A 116 -14.40 9.63 16.14
N THR A 117 -14.26 8.31 16.24
CA THR A 117 -15.37 7.37 15.93
C THR A 117 -16.00 6.70 17.15
N LEU A 118 -15.30 6.71 18.29
CA LEU A 118 -15.60 5.92 19.50
C LEU A 118 -15.72 4.41 19.24
N ASP A 119 -15.17 3.93 18.12
CA ASP A 119 -15.20 2.54 17.70
C ASP A 119 -13.83 1.88 17.94
N LEU A 120 -13.80 0.95 18.90
CA LEU A 120 -12.59 0.22 19.26
C LEU A 120 -12.12 -0.72 18.15
N ILE A 121 -13.05 -1.33 17.41
CA ILE A 121 -12.72 -2.30 16.37
C ILE A 121 -12.06 -1.57 15.22
N ALA A 122 -12.69 -0.49 14.73
CA ALA A 122 -12.14 0.32 13.65
C ALA A 122 -10.78 0.95 13.99
N ALA A 123 -10.52 1.22 15.28
CA ALA A 123 -9.23 1.71 15.74
C ALA A 123 -8.15 0.63 15.67
N LEU A 124 -8.46 -0.61 16.09
CA LEU A 124 -7.52 -1.73 15.99
C LEU A 124 -7.27 -2.16 14.54
N GLU A 125 -8.29 -2.13 13.69
CA GLU A 125 -8.12 -2.38 12.24
C GLU A 125 -7.23 -1.33 11.55
N LEU A 126 -7.21 -0.10 12.06
CA LEU A 126 -6.25 0.91 11.58
C LEU A 126 -4.83 0.50 11.94
N GLU A 127 -4.62 0.02 13.16
CA GLU A 127 -3.30 -0.44 13.58
C GLU A 127 -2.78 -1.60 12.74
N ASP A 128 -3.62 -2.60 12.49
CA ASP A 128 -3.24 -3.75 11.67
C ASP A 128 -2.79 -3.31 10.28
N ARG A 129 -3.53 -2.38 9.66
CA ARG A 129 -3.16 -1.78 8.35
C ARG A 129 -1.84 -1.01 8.40
N LEU A 130 -1.59 -0.25 9.47
CA LEU A 130 -0.33 0.49 9.62
C LEU A 130 0.85 -0.46 9.82
N ASN A 131 0.65 -1.53 10.61
CA ASN A 131 1.65 -2.56 10.82
C ASN A 131 1.96 -3.33 9.53
N GLU A 132 0.96 -3.64 8.70
CA GLU A 132 1.15 -4.22 7.37
C GLU A 132 1.99 -3.31 6.48
N ARG A 133 1.62 -2.02 6.41
CA ARG A 133 2.36 -1.02 5.63
C ARG A 133 3.81 -0.89 6.09
N ASP A 134 4.06 -0.94 7.39
CA ASP A 134 5.42 -0.88 7.95
C ASP A 134 6.23 -2.13 7.61
N ARG A 135 5.62 -3.32 7.61
CA ARG A 135 6.25 -4.56 7.14
C ARG A 135 6.61 -4.47 5.66
N GLU A 136 5.68 -4.04 4.81
CA GLU A 136 5.94 -3.84 3.37
C GLU A 136 7.09 -2.86 3.14
N MET A 137 7.12 -1.74 3.87
CA MET A 137 8.22 -0.78 3.77
C MET A 137 9.55 -1.35 4.25
N ALA A 138 9.55 -2.17 5.30
CA ALA A 138 10.76 -2.83 5.78
C ALA A 138 11.29 -3.86 4.77
N GLU A 139 10.40 -4.66 4.17
CA GLU A 139 10.76 -5.62 3.12
C GLU A 139 11.31 -4.90 1.89
N PHE A 140 10.68 -3.81 1.47
CA PHE A 140 11.17 -2.99 0.35
C PHE A 140 12.55 -2.38 0.62
N LYS A 141 12.77 -1.87 1.83
CA LYS A 141 14.09 -1.35 2.24
C LYS A 141 15.14 -2.47 2.27
N ALA A 142 14.82 -3.63 2.82
CA ALA A 142 15.72 -4.78 2.86
C ALA A 142 16.09 -5.27 1.44
N ALA A 143 15.12 -5.30 0.52
CA ALA A 143 15.36 -5.65 -0.88
C ALA A 143 16.29 -4.63 -1.58
N GLN A 144 16.11 -3.33 -1.31
CA GLN A 144 17.01 -2.29 -1.83
C GLN A 144 18.43 -2.41 -1.25
N GLU A 145 18.58 -2.68 0.04
CA GLU A 145 19.89 -2.88 0.67
C GLU A 145 20.58 -4.11 0.12
N ALA A 146 19.87 -5.23 -0.04
CA ALA A 146 20.41 -6.43 -0.68
C ALA A 146 20.84 -6.17 -2.13
N ALA A 147 20.04 -5.43 -2.90
CA ALA A 147 20.41 -5.02 -4.26
C ALA A 147 21.64 -4.11 -4.29
N ARG A 148 21.78 -3.22 -3.29
CA ARG A 148 22.97 -2.36 -3.15
C ARG A 148 24.22 -3.18 -2.86
N LEU A 149 24.14 -4.15 -1.94
CA LEU A 149 25.27 -5.03 -1.59
C LEU A 149 25.70 -5.87 -2.80
N VAL A 150 24.75 -6.46 -3.54
CA VAL A 150 25.06 -7.20 -4.78
C VAL A 150 25.69 -6.29 -5.85
N ALA A 151 25.25 -5.03 -5.95
CA ALA A 151 25.84 -4.07 -6.87
C ALA A 151 27.24 -3.62 -6.45
N GLU A 152 27.51 -3.51 -5.14
CA GLU A 152 28.84 -3.23 -4.58
C GLU A 152 29.79 -4.42 -4.78
N GLU A 153 29.35 -5.66 -4.56
CA GLU A 153 30.11 -6.87 -4.87
C GLU A 153 30.45 -6.97 -6.37
N ARG A 154 29.52 -6.62 -7.27
CA ARG A 154 29.80 -6.55 -8.71
C ARG A 154 30.73 -5.42 -9.13
N LYS A 155 30.87 -4.37 -8.31
CA LYS A 155 31.80 -3.25 -8.54
C LYS A 155 33.14 -3.44 -7.85
N ALA A 156 33.30 -4.48 -7.02
CA ALA A 156 34.59 -4.84 -6.46
C ALA A 156 35.53 -5.24 -7.62
N PRO A 157 36.76 -4.69 -7.70
CA PRO A 157 37.68 -5.03 -8.76
C PRO A 157 38.00 -6.52 -8.73
N GLU A 158 37.91 -7.16 -9.90
CA GLU A 158 38.36 -8.53 -10.16
C GLU A 158 39.79 -8.68 -9.61
N PRO A 159 40.12 -9.74 -8.85
CA PRO A 159 41.44 -9.88 -8.25
C PRO A 159 42.49 -9.79 -9.36
N GLU A 160 43.42 -8.84 -9.22
CA GLU A 160 44.58 -8.73 -10.12
C GLU A 160 45.23 -10.12 -10.23
N PRO A 161 45.55 -10.60 -11.45
CA PRO A 161 46.21 -11.88 -11.61
C PRO A 161 47.51 -11.85 -10.80
N GLU A 162 47.66 -12.82 -9.89
CA GLU A 162 48.86 -13.02 -9.08
C GLU A 162 50.11 -12.97 -9.98
N PRO A 163 51.20 -12.30 -9.53
CA PRO A 163 52.42 -12.24 -10.31
C PRO A 163 53.00 -13.66 -10.45
N GLU A 164 53.18 -14.11 -11.69
CA GLU A 164 53.82 -15.39 -12.02
C GLU A 164 55.16 -15.52 -11.27
N PRO A 165 55.39 -16.60 -10.50
CA PRO A 165 56.69 -16.86 -9.90
C PRO A 165 57.72 -17.13 -11.01
N ALA A 166 58.86 -16.45 -10.91
CA ALA A 166 60.00 -16.61 -11.81
C ALA A 166 60.38 -18.09 -12.01
N ALA A 167 60.50 -18.49 -13.28
CA ALA A 167 60.85 -19.84 -13.72
C ALA A 167 62.26 -20.24 -13.23
N GLN A 168 62.33 -21.38 -12.51
CA GLN A 168 63.55 -22.18 -12.41
C GLN A 168 63.65 -23.06 -13.67
N PRO A 169 64.86 -23.35 -14.20
CA PRO A 169 65.01 -24.00 -15.50
C PRO A 169 64.64 -25.49 -15.44
N GLU A 170 63.56 -25.87 -16.12
CA GLU A 170 63.18 -27.27 -16.37
C GLU A 170 64.08 -27.94 -17.43
N PRO A 171 64.40 -29.24 -17.28
CA PRO A 171 65.26 -29.96 -18.20
C PRO A 171 64.59 -30.16 -19.56
N ALA A 172 65.36 -29.91 -20.62
CA ALA A 172 64.94 -30.05 -22.01
C ALA A 172 64.38 -31.45 -22.29
N ALA A 173 63.08 -31.55 -22.52
CA ALA A 173 62.46 -32.73 -23.08
C ALA A 173 62.83 -32.83 -24.58
N ASP A 174 63.47 -33.93 -24.95
CA ASP A 174 63.84 -34.22 -26.33
C ASP A 174 62.60 -34.24 -27.23
N ARG A 175 62.62 -33.40 -28.27
CA ARG A 175 61.62 -33.36 -29.34
C ARG A 175 62.19 -34.01 -30.58
N PHE A 176 61.56 -35.09 -31.03
CA PHE A 176 61.88 -35.75 -32.29
C PHE A 176 60.85 -35.40 -33.35
N SER A 177 61.30 -34.85 -34.48
CA SER A 177 60.48 -34.58 -35.67
C SER A 177 60.86 -35.54 -36.80
N TRP A 178 59.85 -36.07 -37.48
CA TRP A 178 59.98 -37.07 -38.53
C TRP A 178 58.96 -36.76 -39.60
N ALA A 179 59.40 -36.77 -40.86
CA ALA A 179 58.56 -36.54 -42.03
C ALA A 179 58.55 -37.82 -42.87
N LEU A 180 57.36 -38.31 -43.22
CA LEU A 180 57.16 -39.50 -44.03
C LEU A 180 56.38 -39.10 -45.29
N SER A 181 57.00 -39.19 -46.46
CA SER A 181 56.31 -39.09 -47.75
C SER A 181 56.15 -40.50 -48.33
N MET A 182 54.93 -40.88 -48.67
CA MET A 182 54.65 -42.12 -49.38
C MET A 182 53.76 -41.82 -50.58
N GLU A 183 54.18 -42.25 -51.76
CA GLU A 183 53.36 -42.29 -52.97
C GLU A 183 52.74 -43.69 -53.08
N PHE A 184 51.45 -43.75 -53.38
CA PHE A 184 50.69 -45.00 -53.43
C PHE A 184 49.87 -45.07 -54.72
N GLU A 185 50.07 -46.14 -55.49
CA GLU A 185 49.23 -46.47 -56.66
C GLU A 185 48.32 -47.66 -56.32
N GLY A 186 47.02 -47.46 -56.45
CA GLY A 186 46.02 -48.50 -56.21
C GLY A 186 44.59 -47.97 -56.33
N THR A 187 43.62 -48.81 -55.97
CA THR A 187 42.20 -48.44 -56.08
C THR A 187 41.76 -47.46 -54.99
N LYS A 188 40.73 -46.66 -55.29
CA LYS A 188 40.20 -45.63 -54.39
C LYS A 188 39.72 -46.20 -53.05
N GLU A 189 39.16 -47.42 -53.02
CA GLU A 189 38.76 -48.04 -51.76
C GLU A 189 39.96 -48.36 -50.87
N PHE A 190 41.06 -48.83 -51.46
CA PHE A 190 42.26 -49.15 -50.69
C PHE A 190 42.93 -47.89 -50.13
N ALA A 191 43.06 -46.84 -50.94
CA ALA A 191 43.57 -45.55 -50.45
C ALA A 191 42.71 -44.99 -49.29
N THR A 192 41.39 -45.18 -49.36
CA THR A 192 40.46 -44.78 -48.28
C THR A 192 40.64 -45.62 -47.02
N SER A 193 40.89 -46.93 -47.17
CA SER A 193 41.17 -47.83 -46.05
C SER A 193 42.46 -47.44 -45.32
N VAL A 194 43.54 -47.20 -46.06
CA VAL A 194 44.84 -46.76 -45.51
C VAL A 194 44.70 -45.44 -44.77
N ALA A 195 44.01 -44.46 -45.36
CA ALA A 195 43.76 -43.18 -44.70
C ALA A 195 42.98 -43.32 -43.39
N ARG A 196 42.02 -44.26 -43.32
CA ARG A 196 41.26 -44.55 -42.09
C ARG A 196 42.16 -45.15 -41.00
N THR A 197 43.02 -46.10 -41.36
CA THR A 197 43.95 -46.74 -40.43
C THR A 197 44.95 -45.73 -39.87
N LEU A 198 45.51 -44.87 -40.72
CA LEU A 198 46.45 -43.83 -40.28
C LEU A 198 45.80 -42.81 -39.34
N LYS A 199 44.55 -42.41 -39.61
CA LYS A 199 43.76 -41.58 -38.69
C LYS A 199 43.51 -42.30 -37.35
N GLY A 200 43.24 -43.61 -37.37
CA GLY A 200 43.06 -44.42 -36.17
C GLY A 200 44.31 -44.49 -35.29
N LEU A 201 45.50 -44.36 -35.89
CA LEU A 201 46.79 -44.31 -35.20
C LEU A 201 47.16 -42.90 -34.71
N GLY A 202 46.27 -41.91 -34.84
CA GLY A 202 46.48 -40.54 -34.34
C GLY A 202 47.32 -39.66 -35.25
N LEU A 203 47.62 -40.09 -36.48
CA LEU A 203 48.30 -39.28 -37.49
C LEU A 203 47.28 -38.35 -38.16
N THR A 204 47.04 -37.19 -37.56
CA THR A 204 46.04 -36.20 -38.02
C THR A 204 46.71 -34.87 -38.35
N GLY A 205 46.98 -34.63 -39.64
CA GLY A 205 47.61 -33.39 -40.12
C GLY A 205 47.85 -33.40 -41.63
N ALA A 206 48.16 -32.24 -42.20
CA ALA A 206 48.15 -31.90 -43.64
C ALA A 206 49.07 -32.70 -44.59
N SER A 207 49.63 -33.85 -44.20
CA SER A 207 50.46 -34.70 -45.09
C SER A 207 49.70 -35.84 -45.77
N ILE A 208 48.42 -36.07 -45.42
CA ILE A 208 47.56 -37.03 -46.12
C ILE A 208 46.68 -36.25 -47.11
N VAL A 209 47.27 -35.80 -48.20
CA VAL A 209 46.55 -35.14 -49.30
C VAL A 209 46.45 -36.12 -50.46
N CYS A 210 45.23 -36.47 -50.85
CA CYS A 210 44.98 -37.19 -52.10
C CYS A 210 45.14 -36.19 -53.25
N THR A 211 46.30 -36.18 -53.89
CA THR A 211 46.72 -35.14 -54.84
C THR A 211 46.16 -35.33 -56.26
N GLY A 212 45.34 -36.35 -56.51
CA GLY A 212 44.59 -36.50 -57.77
C GLY A 212 44.44 -37.95 -58.24
N VAL A 213 43.47 -38.16 -59.13
CA VAL A 213 43.26 -39.44 -59.85
C VAL A 213 44.11 -39.40 -61.11
N ILE A 214 45.11 -40.28 -61.20
CA ILE A 214 45.80 -40.53 -62.47
C ILE A 214 44.89 -41.48 -63.26
N GLY A 215 44.07 -40.93 -64.14
CA GLY A 215 43.33 -41.72 -65.11
C GLY A 215 44.22 -42.01 -66.31
N HIS A 216 44.34 -43.28 -66.69
CA HIS A 216 44.70 -43.66 -68.05
C HIS A 216 43.93 -44.92 -68.46
N GLU A 217 43.15 -44.74 -69.54
CA GLU A 217 42.45 -45.67 -70.46
C GLU A 217 42.13 -47.11 -70.01
#